data_AF-A0AAD6HFA8-F1
#
_entry.id   AF-A0AAD6HFA8-F1
#
_cell.length_a   1.000
_cell.length_b   1.000
_cell.length_c   1.000
_cell.angle_alpha   90.00
_cell.angle_beta   90.00
_cell.angle_gamma   90.00
#
_symmetry.space_group_name_H-M   'P 1'
#
loop_
_entity.id
_entity.type
_entity.pdbx_description
1 polymer ?
#
loop_
_entity_poly.entity_id
_entity_poly.type
_entity_poly.pdbx_seq_one_letter_code
_entity_poly.pdbx_strand_id
1 'polypeptide(L)'
;MGFLRLHIDGRSFRDTEGREVIMRGINVAADAKYPKNPDVPSFESHKFFEADDVSFVGRPFPLEDAHLHFKRLKKWGYNTIRYIFTWEAIEHAGPGIYDEEWIQFTIEVLRIAKQYEFYVFMDPHQDVVGAHKLETD
;
A
#
# COMPACT_ATOMS: atom_id res chain seq x y z
N MET A 1 3.90 -5.84 24.66
CA MET A 1 3.88 -5.70 23.19
C MET A 1 4.84 -4.59 22.83
N GLY A 2 5.97 -4.91 22.21
CA GLY A 2 7.01 -3.93 21.89
C GLY A 2 6.56 -2.98 20.77
N PHE A 3 7.02 -1.73 20.81
CA PHE A 3 6.87 -0.84 19.66
C PHE A 3 7.72 -1.40 18.50
N LEU A 4 7.12 -1.57 17.32
CA LEU A 4 7.83 -1.86 16.08
C LEU A 4 8.66 -0.62 15.68
N ARG A 5 9.77 -0.41 16.37
CA ARG A 5 10.68 0.70 16.12
C ARG A 5 12.03 0.15 15.71
N LEU A 6 12.45 0.52 14.52
CA LEU A 6 13.77 0.20 13.99
C LEU A 6 14.64 1.45 14.05
N HIS A 7 15.92 1.24 14.28
CA HIS A 7 16.96 2.24 14.02
C HIS A 7 18.04 1.61 13.14
N ILE A 8 18.75 2.48 12.43
CA ILE A 8 19.85 2.07 11.55
C ILE A 8 21.13 2.12 12.36
N ASP A 9 21.86 1.02 12.39
CA ASP A 9 23.21 0.92 12.96
C ASP A 9 24.16 0.45 11.86
N GLY A 10 24.85 1.41 11.24
CA GLY A 10 25.73 1.17 10.10
C GLY A 10 24.97 0.58 8.90
N ARG A 11 25.06 -0.75 8.73
CA ARG A 11 24.45 -1.50 7.62
C ARG A 11 23.28 -2.38 8.05
N SER A 12 22.93 -2.38 9.33
CA SER A 12 21.94 -3.27 9.90
C SER A 12 20.76 -2.48 10.48
N PHE A 13 19.58 -3.07 10.44
CA PHE A 13 18.43 -2.58 11.20
C PHE A 13 18.42 -3.23 12.57
N ARG A 14 18.22 -2.45 13.63
CA ARG A 14 18.11 -2.94 14.99
C ARG A 14 16.80 -2.53 15.63
N ASP A 15 16.23 -3.41 16.44
CA ASP A 15 15.06 -3.08 17.25
C ASP A 15 15.44 -2.33 18.55
N THR A 16 14.45 -2.05 19.39
CA THR A 16 14.67 -1.34 20.66
C THR A 16 15.47 -2.13 21.70
N GLU A 17 15.64 -3.44 21.50
CA GLU A 17 16.43 -4.32 22.37
C GLU A 17 17.86 -4.51 21.82
N GLY A 18 18.22 -3.86 20.70
CA GLY A 18 19.53 -3.96 20.07
C GLY A 18 19.72 -5.21 19.22
N ARG A 19 18.68 -6.03 19.03
CA ARG A 19 18.75 -7.21 18.17
C ARG A 19 18.77 -6.79 16.71
N GLU A 20 19.60 -7.44 15.91
CA GLU A 20 19.58 -7.25 14.46
C GLU A 20 18.32 -7.85 13.85
N VAL A 21 17.63 -7.07 13.02
CA VAL A 21 16.37 -7.45 12.38
C VAL A 21 16.61 -7.69 10.90
N ILE A 22 16.42 -8.94 10.47
CA ILE A 22 16.42 -9.30 9.05
C ILE A 22 14.99 -9.17 8.53
N MET A 23 14.78 -8.27 7.57
CA MET A 23 13.49 -8.09 6.91
C MET A 23 13.32 -9.15 5.81
N ARG A 24 12.29 -9.98 5.95
CA ARG A 24 11.83 -10.93 4.94
C ARG A 24 10.37 -10.64 4.68
N GLY A 25 10.09 -10.10 3.51
CA GLY A 25 8.78 -9.55 3.20
C GLY A 25 8.28 -9.85 1.81
N ILE A 26 7.10 -9.31 1.53
CA ILE A 26 6.40 -9.39 0.26
C ILE A 26 5.78 -8.04 -0.10
N ASN A 27 5.56 -7.82 -1.39
CA ASN A 27 4.79 -6.69 -1.91
C ASN A 27 3.29 -6.95 -1.73
N VAL A 28 2.55 -5.96 -1.23
CA VAL A 28 1.09 -6.03 -1.05
C VAL A 28 0.48 -4.72 -1.57
N ALA A 29 -0.25 -4.73 -2.69
CA ALA A 29 -0.26 -5.74 -3.76
C ALA A 29 -0.21 -5.01 -5.12
N ALA A 30 0.26 -5.70 -6.17
CA ALA A 30 0.51 -5.06 -7.48
C ALA A 30 -0.76 -4.54 -8.16
N ASP A 31 -1.94 -5.07 -7.80
CA ASP A 31 -3.25 -4.64 -8.28
C ASP A 31 -3.75 -3.36 -7.60
N ALA A 32 -3.10 -2.89 -6.53
CA ALA A 32 -3.39 -1.58 -5.92
C ALA A 32 -3.07 -0.39 -6.84
N LYS A 33 -2.45 -0.66 -8.01
CA LYS A 33 -2.20 0.32 -9.07
C LYS A 33 -3.44 0.62 -9.92
N TYR A 34 -4.48 -0.20 -9.80
CA TYR A 34 -5.72 -0.05 -10.55
C TYR A 34 -6.87 0.28 -9.60
N PRO A 35 -7.82 1.14 -10.04
CA PRO A 35 -9.00 1.39 -9.25
C PRO A 35 -9.74 0.08 -8.97
N LYS A 36 -10.44 0.05 -7.84
CA LYS A 36 -11.36 -1.03 -7.49
C LYS A 36 -12.67 -0.86 -8.23
N ASN A 37 -13.12 0.39 -8.40
CA ASN A 37 -14.32 0.73 -9.13
C ASN A 37 -14.03 1.92 -10.05
N PRO A 38 -14.29 1.81 -11.37
CA PRO A 38 -14.62 0.58 -12.08
C PRO A 38 -13.43 -0.41 -12.10
N ASP A 39 -13.70 -1.71 -12.02
CA ASP A 39 -12.65 -2.76 -12.07
C ASP A 39 -12.28 -3.02 -13.54
N VAL A 40 -11.47 -2.13 -14.10
CA VAL A 40 -11.07 -2.15 -15.52
C VAL A 40 -9.63 -2.64 -15.66
N PRO A 41 -9.36 -3.67 -16.48
CA PRO A 41 -8.00 -4.16 -16.68
C PRO A 41 -7.18 -3.19 -17.55
N SER A 42 -5.86 -3.22 -17.39
CA SER A 42 -4.93 -2.27 -18.02
C SER A 42 -4.86 -2.30 -19.55
N PHE A 43 -5.37 -3.35 -20.19
CA PHE A 43 -5.42 -3.44 -21.66
C PHE A 43 -6.64 -2.74 -22.26
N GLU A 44 -7.61 -2.32 -21.43
CA GLU A 44 -8.78 -1.57 -21.86
C GLU A 44 -8.47 -0.07 -21.82
N SER A 45 -8.43 0.55 -23.00
CA SER A 45 -8.10 1.97 -23.15
C SER A 45 -9.29 2.90 -22.92
N HIS A 46 -10.51 2.35 -22.93
CA HIS A 46 -11.73 3.14 -22.74
C HIS A 46 -11.80 3.69 -21.31
N LYS A 47 -11.89 5.01 -21.18
CA LYS A 47 -11.86 5.75 -19.89
C LYS A 47 -10.56 5.65 -19.09
N PHE A 48 -9.47 5.18 -19.69
CA PHE A 48 -8.18 5.04 -19.00
C PHE A 48 -7.67 6.35 -18.38
N PHE A 49 -8.00 7.50 -18.98
CA PHE A 49 -7.62 8.83 -18.49
C PHE A 49 -8.74 9.58 -17.76
N GLU A 50 -9.88 8.93 -17.47
CA GLU A 50 -10.98 9.52 -16.69
C GLU A 50 -10.81 9.11 -15.22
N ALA A 51 -9.97 9.85 -14.48
CA ALA A 51 -9.65 9.57 -13.07
C ALA A 51 -10.66 10.17 -12.07
N ASP A 52 -11.55 11.06 -12.51
CA ASP A 52 -12.41 11.84 -11.62
C ASP A 52 -13.52 11.02 -10.92
N ASP A 53 -13.85 9.83 -11.42
CA ASP A 53 -14.95 8.96 -10.91
C ASP A 53 -14.45 7.54 -10.61
N VAL A 54 -13.20 7.41 -10.13
CA VAL A 54 -12.61 6.12 -9.75
C VAL A 54 -12.35 6.05 -8.25
N SER A 55 -12.48 4.86 -7.67
CA SER A 55 -12.16 4.61 -6.28
C SER A 55 -11.14 3.50 -6.12
N PHE A 56 -10.13 3.73 -5.28
CA PHE A 56 -9.12 2.74 -4.90
C PHE A 56 -9.44 2.05 -3.58
N VAL A 57 -10.53 2.43 -2.90
CA VAL A 57 -10.99 1.83 -1.65
C VAL A 57 -11.22 0.33 -1.85
N GLY A 58 -10.72 -0.50 -0.94
CA GLY A 58 -10.79 -1.97 -1.07
C GLY A 58 -9.65 -2.61 -1.87
N ARG A 59 -8.66 -1.83 -2.33
CA ARG A 59 -7.31 -2.33 -2.71
C ARG A 59 -6.37 -2.19 -1.52
N PRO A 60 -5.44 -3.13 -1.25
CA PRO A 60 -5.09 -4.30 -2.07
C PRO A 60 -6.07 -5.47 -1.94
N PHE A 61 -6.94 -5.46 -0.95
CA PHE A 61 -8.03 -6.42 -0.73
C PHE A 61 -9.07 -5.79 0.20
N PRO A 62 -10.31 -6.33 0.26
CA PRO A 62 -11.31 -5.87 1.20
C PRO A 62 -10.83 -5.95 2.65
N LEU A 63 -11.30 -5.03 3.51
CA LEU A 63 -10.81 -4.91 4.88
C LEU A 63 -11.08 -6.18 5.71
N GLU A 64 -12.22 -6.84 5.45
CA GLU A 64 -12.61 -8.10 6.05
C GLU A 64 -11.62 -9.25 5.78
N ASP A 65 -10.94 -9.22 4.65
CA ASP A 65 -9.97 -10.24 4.24
C ASP A 65 -8.56 -9.97 4.80
N ALA A 66 -8.30 -8.77 5.31
CA ALA A 66 -6.98 -8.36 5.79
C ALA A 66 -6.42 -9.30 6.87
N HIS A 67 -7.27 -9.69 7.83
CA HIS A 67 -6.87 -10.65 8.88
C HIS A 67 -6.50 -12.01 8.30
N LEU A 68 -7.23 -12.50 7.29
CA LEU A 68 -6.94 -13.78 6.64
C LEU A 68 -5.56 -13.75 5.96
N HIS A 69 -5.29 -12.70 5.17
CA HIS A 69 -4.03 -12.56 4.44
C HIS A 69 -2.83 -12.40 5.37
N PHE A 70 -2.90 -11.48 6.33
CA PHE A 70 -1.80 -11.24 7.27
C PHE A 70 -1.51 -12.44 8.17
N LYS A 71 -2.54 -13.18 8.59
CA LYS A 71 -2.36 -14.45 9.32
C LYS A 71 -1.62 -15.49 8.48
N ARG A 72 -1.91 -15.62 7.18
CA ARG A 72 -1.19 -16.54 6.28
C ARG A 72 0.27 -16.14 6.13
N LEU A 73 0.53 -14.85 5.87
CA LEU A 73 1.90 -14.33 5.73
C LEU A 73 2.75 -14.56 7.00
N LYS A 74 2.18 -14.35 8.20
CA LYS A 74 2.88 -14.66 9.45
C LYS A 74 3.17 -16.15 9.61
N LYS A 75 2.22 -17.03 9.24
CA LYS A 75 2.44 -18.48 9.25
C LYS A 75 3.55 -18.93 8.30
N TRP A 76 3.77 -18.21 7.21
CA TRP A 76 4.87 -18.46 6.27
C TRP A 76 6.20 -17.82 6.70
N GLY A 77 6.23 -17.11 7.83
CA GLY A 77 7.44 -16.54 8.41
C GLY A 77 7.83 -15.15 7.89
N TYR A 78 6.95 -14.47 7.15
CA TYR A 78 7.19 -13.08 6.76
C TYR A 78 7.07 -12.13 7.95
N ASN A 79 7.89 -11.08 7.98
CA ASN A 79 7.85 -10.03 9.00
C ASN A 79 7.79 -8.60 8.42
N THR A 80 7.88 -8.45 7.10
CA THR A 80 7.85 -7.14 6.44
C THR A 80 6.86 -7.12 5.28
N ILE A 81 6.20 -5.98 5.06
CA ILE A 81 5.32 -5.71 3.93
C ILE A 81 5.81 -4.45 3.22
N ARG A 82 6.00 -4.53 1.90
CA ARG A 82 6.09 -3.34 1.04
C ARG A 82 4.68 -3.01 0.59
N TYR A 83 4.09 -1.96 1.18
CA TYR A 83 2.72 -1.55 0.93
C TYR A 83 2.70 -0.58 -0.24
N ILE A 84 2.23 -1.09 -1.38
CA ILE A 84 2.23 -0.38 -2.66
C ILE A 84 0.96 0.47 -2.73
N PHE A 85 1.12 1.74 -3.06
CA PHE A 85 0.03 2.63 -3.46
C PHE A 85 0.53 3.60 -4.54
N THR A 86 -0.36 4.29 -5.24
CA THR A 86 0.01 5.25 -6.27
C THR A 86 -0.47 6.66 -5.91
N TRP A 87 0.00 7.68 -6.63
CA TRP A 87 -0.49 9.05 -6.44
C TRP A 87 -1.99 9.12 -6.74
N GLU A 88 -2.44 8.42 -7.78
CA GLU A 88 -3.83 8.35 -8.18
C GLU A 88 -4.72 7.83 -7.05
N ALA A 89 -4.23 6.92 -6.20
CA ALA A 89 -5.01 6.43 -5.08
C ALA A 89 -5.25 7.48 -3.98
N ILE A 90 -4.31 8.42 -3.80
CA ILE A 90 -4.39 9.46 -2.78
C ILE A 90 -5.06 10.74 -3.30
N GLU A 91 -4.93 11.05 -4.59
CA GLU A 91 -5.46 12.26 -5.24
C GLU A 91 -6.10 11.94 -6.61
N HIS A 92 -7.05 11.00 -6.65
CA HIS A 92 -7.71 10.59 -7.91
C HIS A 92 -8.45 11.75 -8.59
N ALA A 93 -9.08 12.63 -7.79
CA ALA A 93 -9.85 13.78 -8.27
C ALA A 93 -8.98 14.99 -8.69
N GLY A 94 -7.65 14.85 -8.59
CA GLY A 94 -6.69 15.86 -9.00
C GLY A 94 -5.87 16.49 -7.86
N PRO A 95 -4.87 17.31 -8.21
CA PRO A 95 -3.87 17.81 -7.27
C PRO A 95 -4.47 18.54 -6.06
N GLY A 96 -4.06 18.13 -4.85
CA GLY A 96 -4.53 18.74 -3.60
C GLY A 96 -5.96 18.38 -3.18
N ILE A 97 -6.63 17.48 -3.90
CA ILE A 97 -7.92 16.91 -3.53
C ILE A 97 -7.68 15.48 -3.02
N TYR A 98 -7.50 15.36 -1.71
CA TYR A 98 -7.19 14.08 -1.07
C TYR A 98 -8.42 13.18 -0.94
N ASP A 99 -8.25 11.90 -1.26
CA ASP A 99 -9.23 10.85 -1.02
C ASP A 99 -9.18 10.39 0.45
N GLU A 100 -9.91 11.11 1.32
CA GLU A 100 -10.01 10.82 2.75
C GLU A 100 -10.60 9.42 3.03
N GLU A 101 -11.46 8.91 2.16
CA GLU A 101 -12.04 7.58 2.31
C GLU A 101 -10.96 6.51 2.08
N TRP A 102 -10.15 6.66 1.04
CA TRP A 102 -9.00 5.79 0.78
C TRP A 102 -7.93 5.89 1.87
N ILE A 103 -7.64 7.09 2.38
CA ILE A 103 -6.70 7.30 3.49
C ILE A 103 -7.19 6.54 4.72
N GLN A 104 -8.46 6.71 5.10
CA GLN A 104 -9.05 6.03 6.25
C GLN A 104 -9.06 4.51 6.08
N PHE A 105 -9.40 4.02 4.88
CA PHE A 105 -9.33 2.61 4.54
C PHE A 105 -7.91 2.05 4.72
N THR A 106 -6.87 2.70 4.18
CA THR A 106 -5.51 2.15 4.28
C THR A 106 -4.98 2.22 5.71
N ILE A 107 -5.35 3.24 6.49
CA ILE A 107 -5.04 3.29 7.94
C ILE A 107 -5.58 2.05 8.65
N GLU A 108 -6.82 1.62 8.37
CA GLU A 108 -7.39 0.41 8.97
C GLU A 108 -6.63 -0.85 8.55
N VAL A 109 -6.27 -0.99 7.27
CA VAL A 109 -5.42 -2.11 6.80
C VAL A 109 -4.07 -2.13 7.54
N LEU A 110 -3.41 -0.98 7.68
CA LEU A 110 -2.14 -0.85 8.40
C LEU A 110 -2.26 -1.14 9.90
N ARG A 111 -3.38 -0.76 10.53
CA ARG A 111 -3.69 -1.11 11.92
C ARG A 111 -3.80 -2.62 12.10
N ILE A 112 -4.46 -3.32 11.17
CA ILE A 112 -4.51 -4.78 11.18
C ILE A 112 -3.12 -5.37 10.96
N ALA A 113 -2.34 -4.88 9.99
CA ALA A 113 -0.96 -5.35 9.75
C ALA A 113 -0.09 -5.23 11.01
N LYS A 114 -0.23 -4.13 11.77
CA LYS A 114 0.46 -3.92 13.05
C LYS A 114 0.08 -4.96 14.10
N GLN A 115 -1.18 -5.40 14.17
CA GLN A 115 -1.61 -6.46 15.11
C GLN A 115 -0.89 -7.79 14.83
N TYR A 116 -0.48 -8.03 13.59
CA TYR A 116 0.31 -9.18 13.19
C TYR A 116 1.82 -8.93 13.26
N GLU A 117 2.27 -7.79 13.80
CA GLU A 117 3.68 -7.44 13.96
C GLU A 117 4.46 -7.41 12.63
N PHE A 118 3.85 -6.86 11.59
CA PHE A 118 4.54 -6.56 10.34
C PHE A 118 5.23 -5.19 10.41
N TYR A 119 6.50 -5.14 9.99
CA TYR A 119 7.12 -3.89 9.57
C TYR A 119 6.54 -3.50 8.21
N VAL A 120 6.01 -2.30 8.07
CA VAL A 120 5.45 -1.82 6.81
C VAL A 120 6.31 -0.69 6.25
N PHE A 121 6.77 -0.87 5.02
CA PHE A 121 7.39 0.18 4.22
C PHE A 121 6.35 0.68 3.22
N MET A 122 6.00 1.97 3.33
CA MET A 122 5.06 2.65 2.45
C MET A 122 5.77 3.00 1.14
N ASP A 123 5.19 2.57 0.02
CA ASP A 123 5.80 2.65 -1.30
C ASP A 123 4.86 3.39 -2.28
N PRO A 124 5.04 4.71 -2.46
CA PRO A 124 4.40 5.46 -3.53
C PRO A 124 5.03 5.01 -4.85
N HIS A 125 4.36 4.10 -5.54
CA HIS A 125 4.90 3.35 -6.67
C HIS A 125 4.39 3.90 -8.00
N GLN A 126 5.22 3.78 -9.04
CA GLN A 126 4.84 4.03 -10.43
C GLN A 126 5.46 2.99 -11.37
N ASP A 127 4.79 2.67 -12.48
CA ASP A 127 5.36 1.90 -13.59
C ASP A 127 5.35 2.75 -14.87
N VAL A 128 6.53 3.02 -15.43
CA VAL A 128 6.77 3.67 -16.76
C VAL A 128 6.28 5.13 -16.90
N VAL A 129 5.14 5.52 -16.33
CA VAL A 129 4.60 6.90 -16.12
C VAL A 129 3.23 6.77 -15.42
N GLY A 130 2.79 7.76 -14.62
CA GLY A 130 1.45 7.75 -13.99
C GLY A 130 0.32 7.92 -15.00
N ALA A 131 -0.92 7.60 -14.62
CA ALA A 131 -2.11 7.74 -15.48
C ALA A 131 -2.58 9.20 -15.61
N HIS A 132 -1.97 10.12 -14.86
CA HIS A 132 -2.24 11.54 -14.96
C HIS A 132 -1.90 12.09 -16.35
N LYS A 133 -2.85 12.83 -16.93
CA LYS A 133 -2.53 13.77 -18.01
C LYS A 133 -1.56 14.79 -17.41
N LEU A 134 -0.32 14.80 -17.89
CA LEU A 134 0.57 15.93 -17.69
C LEU A 134 -0.09 17.10 -18.43
N GLU A 135 -0.84 17.94 -17.72
CA GLU A 135 -1.10 19.29 -18.20
C GLU A 135 0.26 19.98 -18.22
N THR A 136 0.82 20.10 -19.42
CA THR A 136 1.97 20.94 -19.67
C THR A 136 1.51 22.39 -19.52
N ASP A 137 2.05 23.09 -18.53
CA ASP A 137 2.07 24.55 -18.51
C ASP A 137 2.62 25.13 -19.83
#